data_AF-A0ABD3QHT3-F1
#
_entry.id   AF-A0ABD3QHT3-F1
#
_cell.length_a   1.000
_cell.length_b   1.000
_cell.length_c   1.000
_cell.angle_alpha   90.00
_cell.angle_beta   90.00
_cell.angle_gamma   90.00
#
_symmetry.space_group_name_H-M   'P 1'
#
loop_
_entity.id
_entity.type
_entity.pdbx_description
1 polymer ?
#
loop_
_entity_poly.entity_id
_entity_poly.type
_entity_poly.pdbx_seq_one_letter_code
_entity_poly.pdbx_strand_id
1 'polypeptide(L)'
;MKLNPVEEYRTPSGYSIDALVEVDGRRIGIEVDGPTHFIDRKPTATTMLKRRLISAIDEIPLVSVPFWEWDKLGKDHDKKQQYLQVLLGSGDESSTGS
;
A
#
# COMPACT_ATOMS: atom_id res chain seq x y z
N MET A 1 3.09 -0.42 -16.21
CA MET A 1 4.26 -0.61 -15.34
C MET A 1 4.31 -2.06 -14.88
N LYS A 2 5.45 -2.75 -15.04
CA LYS A 2 5.61 -4.12 -14.52
C LYS A 2 6.40 -4.04 -13.21
N LEU A 3 5.73 -4.35 -12.11
CA LEU A 3 6.33 -4.43 -10.78
C LEU A 3 6.77 -5.87 -10.49
N ASN A 4 7.81 -6.01 -9.66
CA ASN A 4 8.24 -7.29 -9.11
C ASN A 4 8.15 -7.19 -7.57
N PRO A 5 6.97 -7.49 -6.98
CA PRO A 5 6.79 -7.40 -5.54
C PRO A 5 7.60 -8.47 -4.81
N VAL A 6 8.15 -8.11 -3.65
CA VAL A 6 8.64 -9.06 -2.64
C VAL A 6 7.52 -9.24 -1.62
N GLU A 7 6.87 -10.39 -1.65
CA GLU A 7 5.81 -10.76 -0.71
C GLU A 7 6.38 -11.03 0.69
N GLU A 8 5.60 -10.70 1.74
CA GLU A 8 5.93 -10.89 3.16
C GLU A 8 7.33 -10.38 3.54
N TYR A 9 7.66 -9.16 3.08
CA TYR A 9 8.96 -8.56 3.34
C TYR A 9 9.17 -8.28 4.83
N ARG A 10 10.25 -8.83 5.38
CA ARG A 10 10.69 -8.53 6.75
C ARG A 10 11.65 -7.33 6.75
N THR A 11 11.29 -6.28 7.47
CA THR A 11 12.11 -5.08 7.61
C THR A 11 13.33 -5.33 8.51
N PRO A 12 14.38 -4.51 8.42
CA PRO A 12 15.53 -4.59 9.33
C PRO A 12 15.17 -4.50 10.81
N SER A 13 14.16 -3.69 11.17
CA SER A 13 13.67 -3.60 12.55
C SER A 13 12.77 -4.77 12.97
N GLY A 14 12.48 -5.71 12.07
CA GLY A 14 11.81 -6.98 12.36
C GLY A 14 10.30 -6.99 12.10
N TYR A 15 9.71 -5.91 11.56
CA TYR A 15 8.31 -5.90 11.15
C TYR A 15 8.11 -6.68 9.85
N SER A 16 6.88 -7.15 9.62
CA SER A 16 6.47 -7.75 8.36
C SER A 16 5.59 -6.77 7.59
N ILE A 17 5.88 -6.59 6.30
CA ILE A 17 5.07 -5.86 5.32
C ILE A 17 4.51 -6.89 4.33
N ASP A 18 3.25 -6.78 3.92
CA ASP A 18 2.62 -7.80 3.07
C ASP A 18 3.26 -7.88 1.68
N ALA A 19 3.63 -6.72 1.10
CA ALA A 19 4.45 -6.67 -0.10
C ALA A 19 5.34 -5.43 -0.14
N LEU A 20 6.57 -5.57 -0.63
CA LEU A 20 7.46 -4.46 -0.95
C LEU A 20 7.63 -4.35 -2.46
N VAL A 21 7.41 -3.15 -3.01
CA VAL A 21 7.60 -2.86 -4.44
C VAL A 21 8.58 -1.72 -4.63
N GLU A 22 9.24 -1.70 -5.78
CA GLU A 22 10.06 -0.56 -6.22
C GLU A 22 9.32 0.21 -7.32
N VAL A 23 9.13 1.51 -7.09
CA VAL A 23 8.45 2.45 -7.98
C VAL A 23 9.38 3.64 -8.18
N ASP A 24 9.82 3.89 -9.41
CA ASP A 24 10.73 5.00 -9.74
C ASP A 24 11.97 5.09 -8.82
N GLY A 25 12.57 3.93 -8.49
CA GLY A 25 13.72 3.81 -7.59
C GLY A 25 13.41 3.98 -6.11
N ARG A 26 12.13 4.08 -5.72
CA ARG A 26 11.68 4.19 -4.34
C ARG A 26 11.02 2.89 -3.89
N ARG A 27 11.42 2.40 -2.71
CA ARG A 27 10.80 1.24 -2.08
C ARG A 27 9.52 1.68 -1.36
N ILE A 28 8.40 1.10 -1.71
CA ILE A 28 7.09 1.36 -1.10
C ILE A 28 6.55 0.03 -0.56
N GLY A 29 6.14 0.03 0.70
CA GLY A 29 5.46 -1.13 1.29
C GLY A 29 3.95 -1.03 1.12
N ILE A 30 3.32 -2.16 0.89
CA ILE A 30 1.88 -2.32 0.75
C ILE A 30 1.37 -3.17 1.91
N GLU A 31 0.33 -2.71 2.59
CA GLU A 31 -0.41 -3.46 3.60
C GLU A 31 -1.82 -3.75 3.09
N VAL A 32 -2.22 -5.02 3.11
CA VAL A 32 -3.56 -5.50 2.75
C VAL A 32 -4.40 -5.57 4.01
N ASP A 33 -5.11 -4.49 4.30
CA ASP A 33 -5.81 -4.37 5.56
C ASP A 33 -7.19 -5.05 5.53
N GLY A 34 -7.27 -6.22 6.15
CA GLY A 34 -8.53 -6.89 6.46
C GLY A 34 -9.38 -6.19 7.53
N PRO A 35 -10.61 -6.68 7.79
CA PRO A 35 -11.57 -6.05 8.70
C PRO A 35 -11.06 -5.79 10.12
N THR A 36 -10.21 -6.66 10.65
CA THR A 36 -9.65 -6.57 12.02
C THR A 36 -8.70 -5.39 12.20
N HIS A 37 -8.20 -4.80 11.12
CA HIS A 37 -7.31 -3.64 11.18
C HIS A 37 -8.06 -2.32 11.38
N PHE A 38 -9.40 -2.34 11.47
CA PHE A 38 -10.22 -1.14 11.53
C PHE A 38 -11.28 -1.15 12.63
N ILE A 39 -11.63 0.05 13.10
CA ILE A 39 -12.81 0.37 13.91
C ILE A 39 -13.52 1.52 13.19
N ASP A 40 -14.77 1.33 12.78
CA ASP A 40 -15.55 2.31 11.99
C ASP A 40 -14.78 2.87 10.77
N ARG A 41 -14.14 1.96 10.02
CA ARG A 41 -13.27 2.27 8.85
C ARG A 41 -12.06 3.15 9.15
N LYS A 42 -11.72 3.35 10.41
CA LYS A 42 -10.47 3.99 10.84
C LYS A 42 -9.47 2.92 11.28
N PRO A 43 -8.19 3.02 10.90
CA PRO A 43 -7.21 2.02 11.32
C PRO A 43 -7.12 1.98 12.85
N THR A 44 -6.90 0.79 13.42
CA THR A 44 -6.69 0.65 14.86
C THR A 44 -5.42 1.38 15.31
N ALA A 45 -5.32 1.66 16.62
CA ALA A 45 -4.10 2.23 17.19
C ALA A 45 -2.87 1.34 16.91
N THR A 46 -3.02 0.02 16.97
CA THR A 46 -1.97 -0.95 16.65
C THR A 46 -1.51 -0.84 15.19
N THR A 47 -2.45 -0.81 14.24
CA THR A 47 -2.15 -0.63 12.81
C THR A 47 -1.45 0.70 12.55
N MET A 48 -1.94 1.79 13.13
CA MET A 48 -1.32 3.11 13.00
C MET A 48 0.10 3.15 13.57
N LEU A 49 0.31 2.53 14.74
CA LEU A 49 1.62 2.49 15.39
C LEU A 49 2.63 1.68 14.57
N LYS A 50 2.26 0.47 14.13
CA LYS A 50 3.10 -0.35 13.23
C LYS A 50 3.56 0.47 12.02
N ARG A 51 2.62 1.13 11.33
CA ARG A 51 2.93 1.92 10.14
C ARG A 51 3.86 3.08 10.43
N ARG A 52 3.61 3.82 11.52
CA ARG A 52 4.48 4.94 11.92
C ARG A 52 5.90 4.47 12.22
N LEU A 53 6.05 3.33 12.88
CA LEU A 53 7.37 2.79 13.24
C LEU A 53 8.14 2.32 12.00
N ILE A 54 7.50 1.58 11.09
CA ILE A 54 8.13 1.15 9.83
C ILE A 54 8.57 2.36 9.00
N SER A 55 7.68 3.34 8.78
CA SER A 55 8.01 4.53 8.00
C SER A 55 9.12 5.37 8.62
N ALA A 56 9.21 5.42 9.96
CA ALA A 56 10.18 6.27 10.65
C ALA A 56 11.54 5.58 10.91
N ILE A 57 11.55 4.27 11.15
CA ILE A 57 12.75 3.52 11.54
C ILE A 57 13.38 2.85 10.31
N ASP A 58 12.57 2.21 9.48
CA ASP A 58 13.05 1.49 8.29
C ASP A 58 13.04 2.38 7.04
N GLU A 59 12.53 3.61 7.16
CA GLU A 59 12.41 4.61 6.07
C GLU A 59 11.64 4.08 4.85
N ILE A 60 10.69 3.17 5.08
CA ILE A 60 9.83 2.59 4.03
C ILE A 60 8.43 3.21 4.15
N PRO A 61 8.02 4.10 3.22
CA PRO A 61 6.65 4.58 3.19
C PRO A 61 5.68 3.42 2.94
N LEU A 62 4.54 3.46 3.62
CA LEU A 62 3.50 2.43 3.51
C LEU A 62 2.23 2.98 2.89
N VAL A 63 1.67 2.22 1.96
CA VAL A 63 0.32 2.40 1.45
C VAL A 63 -0.59 1.28 1.94
N SER A 64 -1.85 1.61 2.17
CA SER A 64 -2.87 0.72 2.71
C SER A 64 -3.86 0.37 1.61
N VAL A 65 -4.19 -0.90 1.47
CA VAL A 65 -5.26 -1.41 0.59
C VAL A 65 -6.38 -1.94 1.48
N PRO A 66 -7.39 -1.12 1.83
CA PRO A 66 -8.48 -1.55 2.69
C PRO A 66 -9.38 -2.56 1.96
N PHE A 67 -9.77 -3.63 2.64
CA PHE A 67 -10.56 -4.71 2.04
C PHE A 67 -11.84 -4.20 1.33
N TRP A 68 -12.55 -3.22 1.91
CA TRP A 68 -13.79 -2.71 1.31
C TRP A 68 -13.57 -1.90 0.03
N GLU A 69 -12.40 -1.26 -0.13
CA GLU A 69 -12.09 -0.55 -1.38
C GLU A 69 -11.73 -1.56 -2.45
N TRP A 70 -10.92 -2.56 -2.09
CA TRP A 70 -10.56 -3.65 -2.98
C TRP A 70 -11.77 -4.47 -3.45
N ASP A 71 -12.68 -4.79 -2.54
CA ASP A 71 -13.88 -5.57 -2.82
C ASP A 71 -14.86 -4.84 -3.74
N LYS A 72 -14.96 -3.50 -3.64
CA LYS A 72 -15.79 -2.68 -4.55
C LYS A 72 -15.34 -2.78 -6.01
N LEU A 73 -14.07 -3.09 -6.26
CA LEU A 73 -13.54 -3.28 -7.61
C LEU A 73 -13.94 -4.64 -8.21
N GLY A 74 -14.42 -5.57 -7.38
CA GLY A 74 -14.91 -6.88 -7.83
C GLY A 74 -13.82 -7.73 -8.48
N LYS A 75 -14.15 -8.34 -9.63
CA LYS A 75 -13.23 -9.17 -10.43
C LYS A 75 -12.60 -8.41 -11.60
N ASP A 76 -12.77 -7.09 -11.66
CA ASP A 76 -12.23 -6.27 -12.73
C ASP A 76 -10.73 -6.03 -12.48
N HIS A 77 -9.90 -6.73 -13.25
CA HIS A 77 -8.45 -6.68 -13.11
C HIS A 77 -7.88 -5.32 -13.51
N ASP A 78 -8.47 -4.66 -14.52
CA ASP A 78 -8.00 -3.36 -15.00
C ASP A 78 -8.27 -2.27 -13.95
N LYS A 79 -9.45 -2.28 -13.32
CA LYS A 79 -9.75 -1.37 -12.19
C LYS A 79 -8.86 -1.60 -10.99
N LYS A 80 -8.58 -2.86 -10.66
CA LYS A 80 -7.65 -3.21 -9.57
C LYS A 80 -6.22 -2.74 -9.85
N GLN A 81 -5.77 -2.92 -11.09
CA GLN A 81 -4.47 -2.42 -11.52
C GLN A 81 -4.41 -0.89 -11.46
N GLN A 82 -5.43 -0.19 -11.97
CA GLN A 82 -5.48 1.27 -11.93
C GLN A 82 -5.52 1.80 -10.50
N TYR A 83 -6.29 1.16 -9.60
CA TYR A 83 -6.32 1.51 -8.18
C TYR A 83 -4.92 1.46 -7.55
N LEU A 84 -4.18 0.37 -7.78
CA LEU A 84 -2.81 0.23 -7.26
C LEU A 84 -1.85 1.25 -7.87
N GLN A 85 -1.98 1.56 -9.17
CA GLN A 85 -1.13 2.57 -9.82
C GLN A 85 -1.33 3.96 -9.21
N VAL A 86 -2.58 4.36 -8.97
CA VAL A 86 -2.90 5.63 -8.30
C VAL A 86 -2.36 5.64 -6.87
N LEU A 87 -2.56 4.55 -6.13
CA LEU A 87 -2.11 4.44 -4.74
C LEU A 87 -0.58 4.53 -4.60
N LEU A 88 0.16 3.98 -5.56
CA LEU A 88 1.62 4.01 -5.60
C LEU A 88 2.19 5.32 -6.16
N GLY A 89 1.34 6.27 -6.57
CA GLY A 89 1.78 7.54 -7.15
C GLY A 89 2.37 7.40 -8.56
N SER A 90 2.07 6.31 -9.25
CA SER A 90 2.51 6.04 -10.64
C SER A 90 1.44 6.39 -11.68
N GLY A 91 0.40 7.12 -11.27
CA GLY A 91 -0.60 7.67 -12.18
C GLY A 91 -0.05 8.93 -12.85
N ASP A 92 -0.08 8.98 -14.19
CA ASP A 92 0.44 10.09 -14.98
C ASP A 92 -0.04 11.47 -14.46
N GLU A 93 0.91 12.31 -14.00
CA GLU A 93 0.71 13.77 -13.83
C GLU A 93 0.66 14.48 -15.20
N SER A 94 -0.25 14.05 -16.09
CA SER A 94 -0.44 14.72 -17.38
C SER A 94 -1.91 14.91 -17.71
N SER A 95 -2.67 15.58 -16.83
CA SER A 95 -4.00 16.14 -17.16
C SER A 95 -4.48 17.18 -16.15
N THR A 96 -3.77 18.30 -15.98
CA THR A 96 -4.36 19.57 -15.54
C THR A 96 -3.55 20.73 -16.15
N GLY A 97 -3.83 20.98 -17.42
CA GLY A 97 -3.27 22.08 -18.19
C GLY A 97 -4.11 22.32 -19.44
N SER A 98 -5.30 22.89 -19.26
CA SER A 98 -6.10 23.53 -20.31
C SER A 98 -6.96 24.61 -19.67
#